data_AF-A0AAV1T7S8-F1
#
_entry.id   AF-A0AAV1T7S8-F1
#
_cell.length_a   1.000
_cell.length_b   1.000
_cell.length_c   1.000
_cell.angle_alpha   90.00
_cell.angle_beta   90.00
_cell.angle_gamma   90.00
#
_symmetry.space_group_name_H-M   'P 1'
#
loop_
_entity.id
_entity.type
_entity.pdbx_description
1 polymer ?
#
loop_
_entity_poly.entity_id
_entity_poly.type
_entity_poly.pdbx_seq_one_letter_code
_entity_poly.pdbx_strand_id
1 'polypeptide(L)'
;MAATKFFKLSLPAYCKQICVTNPGTIAAVYSNKPELRRLFVAYRALISGFKSGCRTLLGLDGTHLRSEYFGTLLAATVVDGDGPLFPLTMAVVDAKNDEN
;
A
#
# COMPACT_ATOMS: atom_id res chain seq x y z
N MET A 1 -32.25 15.49 -7.50
CA MET A 1 -30.86 15.35 -7.93
C MET A 1 -30.10 14.65 -6.80
N ALA A 2 -29.81 13.36 -6.95
CA ALA A 2 -29.32 12.52 -5.85
C ALA A 2 -27.83 12.79 -5.60
N ALA A 3 -27.49 13.22 -4.40
CA ALA A 3 -26.12 13.27 -3.93
C ALA A 3 -25.61 11.82 -3.83
N THR A 4 -24.66 11.46 -4.69
CA THR A 4 -23.92 10.21 -4.61
C THR A 4 -23.26 10.13 -3.23
N LYS A 5 -23.86 9.39 -2.31
CA LYS A 5 -23.23 9.03 -1.04
C LYS A 5 -22.04 8.13 -1.39
N PHE A 6 -20.85 8.73 -1.53
CA PHE A 6 -19.62 7.97 -1.37
C PHE A 6 -19.68 7.32 0.01
N PHE A 7 -19.82 6.00 0.06
CA PHE A 7 -19.61 5.26 1.30
C PHE A 7 -18.22 5.63 1.81
N LYS A 8 -18.16 6.39 2.91
CA LYS A 8 -16.90 6.75 3.56
C LYS A 8 -16.36 5.50 4.25
N LEU A 9 -15.75 4.60 3.47
CA LEU A 9 -15.12 3.40 4.00
C LEU A 9 -13.88 3.83 4.79
N SER A 10 -13.82 3.46 6.06
CA SER A 10 -12.65 3.74 6.89
C SER A 10 -11.47 2.84 6.46
N LEU A 11 -10.23 3.33 6.55
CA LEU A 11 -9.05 2.54 6.24
C LEU A 11 -9.00 1.19 7.01
N PRO A 12 -9.37 1.12 8.31
CA PRO A 12 -9.44 -0.17 9.00
C PRO A 12 -10.46 -1.13 8.39
N ALA A 13 -11.64 -0.64 8.01
CA ALA A 13 -12.66 -1.46 7.35
C ALA A 13 -12.20 -1.91 5.96
N TYR A 14 -11.49 -1.05 5.23
CA TYR A 14 -10.86 -1.40 3.96
C TYR A 14 -9.83 -2.52 4.14
N CYS A 15 -8.88 -2.39 5.06
CA CYS A 15 -7.87 -3.42 5.33
C CYS A 15 -8.51 -4.76 5.72
N LYS A 16 -9.54 -4.73 6.57
CA LYS A 16 -10.29 -5.94 6.91
C LYS A 16 -10.91 -6.57 5.66
N GLN A 17 -11.58 -5.77 4.83
CA GLN A 17 -12.27 -6.28 3.66
C GLN A 17 -11.30 -6.90 2.65
N ILE A 18 -10.16 -6.26 2.37
CA ILE A 18 -9.19 -6.81 1.41
C ILE A 18 -8.56 -8.11 1.91
N CYS A 19 -8.33 -8.26 3.21
CA CYS A 19 -7.84 -9.50 3.79
C CYS A 19 -8.88 -10.63 3.72
N VAL A 20 -10.17 -10.30 3.83
CA VAL A 20 -11.26 -11.27 3.66
C VAL A 20 -11.41 -11.69 2.20
N THR A 21 -11.39 -10.74 1.27
CA THR A 21 -11.60 -11.02 -0.16
C THR A 21 -10.36 -11.60 -0.85
N ASN A 22 -9.16 -11.31 -0.33
CA ASN A 22 -7.90 -11.84 -0.84
C ASN A 22 -7.06 -12.43 0.32
N PRO A 23 -7.43 -13.63 0.83
CA PRO A 23 -6.76 -14.26 1.96
C PRO A 23 -5.27 -14.44 1.70
N GLY A 24 -4.43 -14.02 2.66
CA GLY A 24 -2.96 -13.99 2.55
C GLY A 24 -2.38 -12.64 2.12
N THR A 25 -3.24 -11.65 1.84
CA THR A 25 -2.85 -10.23 1.79
C THR A 25 -2.43 -9.77 3.18
N ILE A 26 -1.36 -8.98 3.24
CA ILE A 26 -0.92 -8.30 4.46
C ILE A 26 -1.36 -6.85 4.33
N ALA A 27 -2.25 -6.41 5.20
CA ALA A 27 -2.71 -5.04 5.23
C ALA A 27 -2.78 -4.52 6.66
N ALA A 28 -2.25 -3.33 6.90
CA ALA A 28 -2.20 -2.73 8.22
C ALA A 28 -2.51 -1.24 8.14
N VAL A 29 -3.22 -0.75 9.15
CA VAL A 29 -3.44 0.68 9.36
C VAL A 29 -2.87 1.03 10.71
N TYR A 30 -2.03 2.06 10.74
CA TYR A 30 -1.47 2.60 11.97
C TYR A 30 -2.00 4.01 12.16
N SER A 31 -2.52 4.30 13.36
CA SER A 31 -3.05 5.61 13.70
C SER A 31 -2.34 6.08 14.96
N ASN A 32 -1.25 6.84 14.78
CA ASN A 32 -0.56 7.46 15.93
C ASN A 32 -1.22 8.79 16.33
N LYS A 33 -1.94 9.43 15.40
CA LYS A 33 -2.67 10.69 15.64
C LYS A 33 -4.08 10.59 15.04
N PRO A 34 -5.07 11.34 15.55
CA PRO A 34 -6.46 11.30 15.05
C PRO A 34 -6.58 11.67 13.56
N GLU A 35 -5.67 12.52 13.10
CA GLU A 35 -5.71 13.21 11.80
C GLU A 35 -4.93 12.45 10.72
N LEU A 36 -4.12 11.48 11.14
CA LEU A 36 -3.07 10.93 10.30
C LEU A 36 -3.00 9.42 10.46
N ARG A 37 -3.28 8.75 9.33
CA ARG A 37 -3.41 7.31 9.24
C ARG A 37 -2.40 6.80 8.23
N ARG A 38 -1.45 6.01 8.73
CA ARG A 38 -0.50 5.30 7.88
C ARG A 38 -1.13 4.00 7.43
N LEU A 39 -0.92 3.64 6.17
CA LEU A 39 -1.45 2.43 5.54
C LEU A 39 -0.29 1.63 4.98
N PHE A 40 -0.33 0.31 5.12
CA PHE A 40 0.56 -0.61 4.40
C PHE A 40 -0.28 -1.71 3.76
N VAL A 41 0.01 -2.06 2.50
CA VAL A 41 -0.67 -3.16 1.79
C VAL A 41 0.30 -3.92 0.89
N ALA A 42 0.46 -5.21 1.17
CA ALA A 42 1.12 -6.20 0.30
C ALA A 42 0.11 -7.30 -0.08
N TYR A 43 -0.35 -7.29 -1.33
CA TYR A 43 -1.32 -8.27 -1.82
C TYR A 43 -0.70 -9.66 -1.94
N ARG A 44 -1.47 -10.70 -1.63
CA ARG A 44 -1.02 -12.10 -1.78
C ARG A 44 -0.46 -12.40 -3.16
N ALA A 45 -1.11 -11.89 -4.20
CA ALA A 45 -0.70 -12.12 -5.59
C ALA A 45 0.72 -11.57 -5.84
N LEU A 46 1.02 -10.37 -5.33
CA LEU A 46 2.34 -9.74 -5.45
C LEU A 46 3.40 -10.50 -4.65
N ILE A 47 3.08 -10.89 -3.41
CA ILE A 47 3.95 -11.71 -2.58
C ILE A 47 4.27 -13.05 -3.28
N SER A 48 3.25 -13.65 -3.90
CA SER A 48 3.41 -14.93 -4.61
C SER A 48 4.23 -14.78 -5.89
N GLY A 49 3.97 -13.72 -6.68
CA GLY A 49 4.74 -13.39 -7.88
C GLY A 49 6.22 -13.13 -7.57
N PHE A 50 6.49 -12.39 -6.48
CA PHE A 50 7.85 -12.18 -5.98
C PHE A 50 8.56 -13.51 -5.69
N LYS A 51 7.93 -14.39 -4.91
CA LYS A 51 8.49 -15.71 -4.56
C LYS A 51 8.66 -16.65 -5.74
N SER A 52 7.88 -16.49 -6.79
CA SER A 52 7.82 -17.44 -7.90
C SER A 52 8.87 -17.19 -8.99
N GLY A 53 9.40 -15.96 -9.10
CA GLY A 53 10.35 -15.67 -10.17
C GLY A 53 10.91 -14.27 -10.23
N CYS A 54 10.66 -13.41 -9.23
CA CYS A 54 11.32 -12.10 -9.21
C CYS A 54 12.76 -12.22 -8.71
N ARG A 55 13.63 -11.36 -9.23
CA ARG A 55 15.02 -11.21 -8.81
C ARG A 55 15.06 -10.49 -7.47
N THR A 56 16.10 -10.77 -6.68
CA THR A 56 16.35 -10.11 -5.39
C THR A 56 16.96 -8.71 -5.56
N LEU A 57 16.35 -7.88 -6.39
CA LEU A 57 16.68 -6.48 -6.55
C LEU A 57 15.47 -5.65 -6.13
N LEU A 58 15.55 -5.01 -4.97
CA LEU A 58 14.48 -4.22 -4.39
C LEU A 58 14.69 -2.74 -4.73
N GLY A 59 13.71 -2.11 -5.36
CA GLY A 59 13.60 -0.67 -5.54
C GLY A 59 12.59 -0.07 -4.55
N LEU A 60 12.92 1.09 -4.00
CA LEU A 60 12.02 1.86 -3.14
C LEU A 60 11.90 3.27 -3.71
N ASP A 61 10.67 3.70 -3.98
CA ASP A 61 10.39 5.05 -4.44
C ASP A 61 9.20 5.66 -3.68
N GLY A 62 9.13 6.99 -3.65
CA GLY A 62 8.12 7.72 -2.90
C GLY A 62 7.65 8.97 -3.64
N THR A 63 6.33 9.19 -3.64
CA THR A 63 5.73 10.41 -4.21
C THR A 63 4.83 11.12 -3.22
N HIS A 64 4.86 12.46 -3.23
CA HIS A 64 4.04 13.27 -2.35
C HIS A 64 2.59 13.28 -2.84
N LEU A 65 1.65 12.94 -1.95
CA LEU A 65 0.23 12.97 -2.23
C LEU A 65 -0.30 14.39 -2.04
N ARG A 66 -0.86 14.97 -3.12
CA ARG A 66 -1.62 16.23 -3.08
C ARG A 66 -3.07 15.98 -2.69
N SER A 67 -3.31 15.51 -1.46
CA SER A 67 -4.66 15.33 -0.91
C SER A 67 -4.81 16.06 0.41
N GLU A 68 -6.04 16.12 0.92
CA GLU A 68 -6.38 16.66 2.25
C GLU A 68 -5.58 15.98 3.38
N TYR A 69 -5.06 14.76 3.12
CA TYR A 69 -4.32 13.92 4.05
C TYR A 69 -2.81 13.97 3.80
N PHE A 70 -2.24 15.17 3.60
CA PHE A 70 -0.80 15.43 3.40
C PHE A 70 0.09 14.24 3.79
N GLY A 71 0.69 13.58 2.80
CA GLY A 71 1.39 12.32 3.00
C GLY A 71 2.29 11.95 1.81
N THR A 72 3.06 10.87 1.98
CA THR A 72 3.91 10.27 0.96
C THR A 72 3.42 8.85 0.68
N LEU A 73 3.18 8.55 -0.59
CA LEU A 73 2.99 7.17 -1.05
C LEU A 73 4.37 6.57 -1.33
N LEU A 74 4.76 5.59 -0.55
CA LEU A 74 5.92 4.75 -0.78
C LEU A 74 5.51 3.49 -1.56
N ALA A 75 6.32 3.10 -2.53
CA ALA A 75 6.16 1.86 -3.27
C ALA A 75 7.46 1.08 -3.25
N ALA A 76 7.35 -0.21 -2.95
CA ALA A 76 8.44 -1.15 -3.15
C ALA A 76 8.21 -1.92 -4.44
N THR A 77 9.22 -1.96 -5.29
CA THR A 77 9.23 -2.71 -6.54
C THR A 77 10.39 -3.69 -6.53
N VAL A 78 10.27 -4.73 -7.34
CA VAL A 78 11.33 -5.68 -7.61
C VAL A 78 11.50 -5.80 -9.12
N VAL A 79 12.55 -6.47 -9.58
CA VAL A 79 12.69 -6.81 -11.01
C VAL A 79 12.20 -8.23 -11.21
N ASP A 80 11.30 -8.46 -12.17
CA ASP A 80 10.84 -9.82 -12.46
C ASP A 80 11.89 -10.64 -13.24
N GLY A 81 11.55 -11.88 -13.61
CA GLY A 81 12.43 -12.75 -14.37
C GLY A 81 12.80 -12.18 -15.75
N ASP A 82 11.87 -11.43 -16.35
CA ASP A 82 11.94 -10.90 -17.71
C ASP A 82 12.61 -9.51 -17.77
N GLY A 83 12.80 -8.85 -16.64
CA GLY A 83 13.52 -7.57 -16.53
C GLY A 83 12.68 -6.33 -16.20
N PRO A 84 11.35 -6.27 -16.46
CA PRO A 84 10.50 -5.18 -15.98
C PRO A 84 10.42 -5.04 -14.45
N LEU A 85 10.00 -3.85 -14.01
CA LEU A 85 9.64 -3.60 -12.62
C LEU A 85 8.30 -4.24 -12.28
N PHE A 86 8.27 -4.97 -11.17
CA PHE A 86 7.11 -5.63 -10.61
C PHE A 86 6.79 -5.02 -9.23
N PRO A 87 5.54 -4.59 -8.97
CA PRO A 87 5.18 -4.01 -7.67
C PRO A 87 5.15 -5.08 -6.58
N LEU A 88 5.76 -4.81 -5.43
CA LEU A 88 5.77 -5.73 -4.29
C LEU A 88 4.80 -5.29 -3.19
N THR A 89 4.85 -4.02 -2.80
CA THR A 89 3.99 -3.46 -1.75
C THR A 89 3.88 -1.94 -1.88
N MET A 90 2.89 -1.35 -1.20
CA MET A 90 2.71 0.09 -1.09
C MET A 90 2.44 0.51 0.35
N ALA A 91 2.84 1.72 0.70
CA ALA A 91 2.53 2.33 1.99
C ALA A 91 2.17 3.81 1.83
N VAL A 92 1.21 4.28 2.62
CA VAL A 92 0.96 5.72 2.80
C VAL A 92 1.51 6.10 4.17
N VAL A 93 2.44 7.05 4.18
CA VAL A 93 3.09 7.59 5.37
C VAL A 93 2.99 9.10 5.37
N ASP A 94 3.40 9.73 6.45
CA ASP A 94 3.27 11.19 6.65
C ASP A 94 4.31 11.93 5.83
N ALA A 95 5.55 11.44 5.90
CA ALA A 95 6.70 11.91 5.18
C ALA A 95 7.68 10.74 5.03
N LYS A 96 8.47 10.70 3.95
CA LYS A 96 9.60 9.77 3.83
C LYS A 96 10.67 10.12 4.87
N ASN A 97 11.08 9.18 5.70
CA ASN A 97 12.09 9.35 6.74
C ASN A 97 12.83 8.02 6.99
N ASP A 98 13.88 8.03 7.82
CA ASP A 98 14.70 6.84 8.07
C ASP A 98 13.99 5.74 8.88
N GLU A 99 12.82 6.04 9.46
CA GLU A 99 12.00 5.06 10.19
C GLU A 99 11.01 4.31 9.28
N ASN A 100 10.92 4.67 7.99
CA ASN A 100 9.98 4.08 7.03
C ASN A 100 10.61 3.51 5.77
#